data_AF-A0A2V8S6J9-F1
#
_entry.id   AF-A0A2V8S6J9-F1
#
_cell.length_a   1.000
_cell.length_b   1.000
_cell.length_c   1.000
_cell.angle_alpha   90.00
_cell.angle_beta   90.00
_cell.angle_gamma   90.00
#
_symmetry.space_group_name_H-M   'P 1'
#
loop_
_entity.id
_entity.type
_entity.pdbx_description
1 polymer ?
#
loop_
_entity_poly.entity_id
_entity_poly.type
_entity_poly.pdbx_seq_one_letter_code
_entity_poly.pdbx_strand_id
1 'polypeptide(L)'
;MLDYLSPREYEDLVRAGRDGEPWARLLLEEFLDGTRLVLGIDSAVPEERLAAAARLPRAETRAAIAQAARWCLERGLHLLGFPGDDPAEGWRHFMAVG
;
A
#
# COMPACT_ATOMS: atom_id res chain seq x y z
N MET A 1 12.23 -8.63 -1.23
CA MET A 1 12.55 -7.82 -0.03
C MET A 1 12.06 -6.43 -0.32
N LEU A 2 11.49 -5.76 0.65
CA LEU A 2 10.97 -4.41 0.48
C LEU A 2 12.14 -3.46 0.68
N ASP A 3 12.73 -2.96 -0.41
CA ASP A 3 14.04 -2.30 -0.39
C ASP A 3 14.08 -1.01 0.46
N TYR A 4 12.91 -0.52 0.87
CA TYR A 4 12.74 0.67 1.72
C TYR A 4 12.43 0.37 3.19
N LEU A 5 12.39 -0.91 3.58
CA LEU A 5 12.23 -1.31 4.98
C LEU A 5 13.53 -1.86 5.52
N SER A 6 13.89 -1.48 6.75
CA SER A 6 14.87 -2.23 7.51
C SER A 6 14.37 -3.67 7.75
N PRO A 7 15.27 -4.65 8.00
CA PRO A 7 14.86 -6.02 8.30
C PRO A 7 13.84 -6.12 9.43
N ARG A 8 14.00 -5.28 10.47
CA ARG A 8 13.07 -5.21 11.60
C ARG A 8 11.68 -4.73 11.19
N GLU A 9 11.59 -3.69 10.38
CA GLU A 9 10.30 -3.16 9.91
C GLU A 9 9.59 -4.13 8.98
N TYR A 10 10.35 -4.86 8.16
CA TYR A 10 9.81 -5.93 7.34
C TYR A 10 9.27 -7.08 8.19
N GLU A 11 9.99 -7.51 9.23
CA GLU A 11 9.52 -8.53 10.17
C GLU A 11 8.26 -8.09 10.92
N ASP A 12 8.20 -6.83 11.37
CA ASP A 12 7.03 -6.25 12.02
C ASP A 12 5.81 -6.25 11.09
N LEU A 13 6.02 -5.87 9.82
CA LEU A 13 4.98 -5.90 8.79
C LEU A 13 4.48 -7.32 8.50
N VAL A 14 5.40 -8.29 8.34
CA VAL A 14 5.07 -9.70 8.12
C VAL A 14 4.29 -10.28 9.30
N ARG A 15 4.70 -9.95 10.53
CA ARG A 15 4.01 -10.38 11.76
C ARG A 15 2.57 -9.85 11.78
N ALA A 16 2.37 -8.55 11.58
CA ALA A 16 1.04 -7.96 11.51
C ALA A 16 0.16 -8.64 10.44
N GLY A 17 0.71 -8.92 9.26
CA GLY A 17 -0.02 -9.62 8.19
C GLY A 17 -0.44 -11.05 8.57
N ARG A 18 0.40 -11.77 9.34
CA ARG A 18 0.08 -13.09 9.90
C ARG A 18 -1.00 -13.03 10.98
N ASP A 19 -0.96 -12.00 11.81
CA ASP A 19 -1.94 -11.76 12.88
C ASP A 19 -3.31 -11.33 12.31
N GLY A 20 -3.39 -11.13 11.00
CA GLY A 20 -4.64 -10.86 10.29
C GLY A 20 -4.93 -9.37 10.08
N GLU A 21 -3.97 -8.50 10.38
CA GLU A 21 -4.10 -7.07 10.19
C GLU A 21 -4.26 -6.73 8.70
N PRO A 22 -5.40 -6.15 8.28
CA PRO A 22 -5.68 -5.92 6.87
C PRO A 22 -4.71 -4.92 6.22
N TRP A 23 -4.30 -3.88 6.94
CA TRP A 23 -3.35 -2.87 6.46
C TRP A 23 -1.98 -3.46 6.13
N ALA A 24 -1.55 -4.48 6.88
CA ALA A 24 -0.26 -5.12 6.66
C ALA A 24 -0.28 -5.98 5.40
N ARG A 25 -1.40 -6.64 5.12
CA ARG A 25 -1.61 -7.38 3.87
C ARG A 25 -1.61 -6.46 2.65
N LEU A 26 -2.23 -5.29 2.77
CA LEU A 26 -2.13 -4.25 1.75
C LEU A 26 -0.66 -3.93 1.47
N LEU A 27 0.10 -3.51 2.48
CA LEU A 27 1.49 -3.11 2.28
C LEU A 27 2.41 -4.22 1.74
N LEU A 28 2.15 -5.49 2.07
CA LEU A 28 2.92 -6.64 1.57
C LEU A 28 2.67 -6.93 0.07
N GLU A 29 1.46 -6.68 -0.41
CA GLU A 29 1.12 -6.84 -1.84
C GLU A 29 1.53 -5.62 -2.67
N GLU A 30 1.60 -4.44 -2.04
CA GLU A 30 1.68 -3.13 -2.69
C GLU A 30 3.06 -2.50 -2.73
N PHE A 31 4.08 -3.20 -2.24
CA PHE A 31 5.42 -2.63 -2.20
C PHE A 31 6.02 -2.60 -3.61
N LEU A 32 5.71 -1.52 -4.30
CA LEU A 32 6.29 -1.15 -5.56
C LEU A 32 7.41 -0.16 -5.31
N ASP A 33 8.44 -0.25 -6.15
CA ASP A 33 9.49 0.75 -6.17
C ASP A 33 8.93 2.05 -6.77
N GLY A 34 8.87 3.12 -5.97
CA GLY A 34 8.44 4.45 -6.44
C GLY A 34 9.22 4.94 -7.67
N THR A 35 10.48 4.54 -7.81
CA THR A 35 11.32 4.83 -8.99
C THR A 35 10.82 4.07 -10.22
N ARG A 36 10.43 2.81 -10.06
CA ARG A 36 9.87 1.99 -11.15
C ARG A 36 8.53 2.53 -11.62
N LEU A 37 7.72 3.08 -10.71
CA LEU A 37 6.48 3.77 -11.06
C LEU A 37 6.72 5.04 -11.89
N VAL A 38 7.65 5.89 -11.45
CA VAL A 38 8.01 7.12 -12.18
C VAL A 38 8.60 6.81 -13.57
N LEU A 39 9.34 5.71 -13.68
CA LEU A 39 9.91 5.24 -14.94
C LEU A 39 8.93 4.44 -15.81
N GLY A 40 7.67 4.26 -15.38
CA GLY A 40 6.65 3.49 -16.11
C GLY A 40 6.92 1.98 -16.19
N ILE A 41 7.82 1.48 -15.34
CA ILE A 41 8.19 0.06 -15.22
C ILE A 41 7.17 -0.69 -14.35
N ASP A 42 6.59 -0.01 -13.36
CA ASP A 42 5.47 -0.50 -12.53
C ASP A 42 4.27 0.44 -12.63
N SER A 43 3.10 -0.01 -12.17
CA SER A 43 1.85 0.74 -12.24
C SER A 43 1.17 0.83 -10.88
N ALA A 44 0.67 2.02 -10.52
CA ALA A 44 -0.09 2.21 -9.29
C ALA A 44 -1.32 1.28 -9.27
N VAL A 45 -1.65 0.76 -8.08
CA VAL A 45 -2.64 -0.30 -7.96
C VAL A 45 -4.03 0.27 -7.68
N PRO A 46 -5.07 -0.22 -8.37
CA PRO A 46 -6.45 0.19 -8.09
C PRO A 46 -6.92 -0.19 -6.67
N GLU A 47 -7.71 0.68 -6.05
CA GLU A 47 -8.31 0.47 -4.72
C GLU A 47 -9.13 -0.85 -4.64
N GLU A 48 -9.71 -1.31 -5.74
CA GLU A 48 -10.44 -2.57 -5.83
C GLU A 48 -9.50 -3.78 -5.64
N ARG A 49 -8.27 -3.70 -6.14
CA ARG A 49 -7.25 -4.74 -5.91
C ARG A 49 -6.76 -4.73 -4.46
N LEU A 50 -6.64 -3.54 -3.86
CA LEU A 50 -6.37 -3.40 -2.43
C LEU A 50 -7.46 -4.06 -1.58
N ALA A 51 -8.72 -3.77 -1.88
CA ALA A 51 -9.86 -4.37 -1.18
C ALA A 51 -9.82 -5.91 -1.26
N ALA A 52 -9.52 -6.46 -2.45
CA ALA A 52 -9.39 -7.89 -2.65
C ALA A 52 -8.22 -8.50 -1.86
N ALA A 53 -7.05 -7.85 -1.85
CA ALA A 53 -5.88 -8.28 -1.08
C ALA A 53 -6.14 -8.27 0.43
N ALA A 54 -6.78 -7.22 0.93
CA ALA A 54 -7.16 -7.08 2.33
C ALA A 54 -8.32 -8.01 2.73
N ARG A 55 -9.05 -8.56 1.75
CA ARG A 55 -10.31 -9.30 1.94
C ARG A 55 -11.34 -8.49 2.71
N LEU A 56 -11.41 -7.18 2.42
CA LEU A 56 -12.27 -6.24 3.12
C LEU A 56 -13.39 -5.71 2.21
N PRO A 57 -14.56 -5.36 2.78
CA PRO A 57 -15.52 -4.50 2.13
C PRO A 57 -14.91 -3.13 1.79
N ARG A 58 -15.47 -2.42 0.80
CA ARG A 58 -14.96 -1.12 0.33
C ARG A 58 -14.85 -0.07 1.45
N ALA A 59 -15.83 -0.01 2.34
CA ALA A 59 -15.82 0.94 3.46
C ALA A 59 -14.66 0.69 4.45
N GLU A 60 -14.37 -0.58 4.73
CA GLU A 60 -13.28 -1.01 5.61
C GLU A 60 -11.92 -0.88 4.92
N THR A 61 -11.87 -1.04 3.60
CA THR A 61 -10.65 -0.86 2.79
C THR A 61 -10.08 0.55 2.98
N ARG A 62 -10.93 1.59 2.97
CA ARG A 62 -10.47 2.97 3.19
C ARG A 62 -9.89 3.20 4.58
N ALA A 63 -10.47 2.58 5.60
CA ALA A 63 -9.92 2.64 6.96
C ALA A 63 -8.56 1.93 7.04
N ALA A 64 -8.42 0.78 6.39
CA ALA A 64 -7.15 0.06 6.30
C ALA A 64 -6.08 0.84 5.53
N ILE A 65 -6.44 1.50 4.42
CA ILE A 65 -5.53 2.40 3.68
C ILE A 65 -5.09 3.58 4.56
N ALA A 66 -6.01 4.21 5.30
CA ALA A 66 -5.67 5.30 6.20
C ALA A 66 -4.73 4.85 7.34
N GLN A 67 -4.91 3.62 7.84
CA GLN A 67 -4.01 3.03 8.83
C GLN A 67 -2.64 2.71 8.23
N ALA A 68 -2.59 2.16 7.02
CA ALA A 68 -1.36 1.92 6.27
C ALA A 68 -0.60 3.23 6.04
N ALA A 69 -1.29 4.29 5.62
CA ALA A 69 -0.70 5.61 5.43
C ALA A 69 -0.07 6.16 6.72
N ARG A 70 -0.74 6.01 7.88
CA ARG A 70 -0.17 6.39 9.18
C ARG A 70 1.09 5.59 9.51
N TRP A 71 1.05 4.27 9.30
CA TRP A 71 2.20 3.39 9.54
C TRP A 71 3.41 3.78 8.67
N CYS A 72 3.17 4.11 7.40
CA CYS A 72 4.18 4.61 6.47
C CYS A 72 4.79 5.93 6.98
N LEU A 73 3.95 6.90 7.34
CA LEU A 73 4.40 8.23 7.79
C LEU A 73 5.29 8.15 9.04
N GLU A 74 4.95 7.28 10.00
CA GLU A 74 5.77 7.04 11.20
C GLU A 74 7.18 6.51 10.89
N ARG A 75 7.41 6.01 9.67
CA ARG A 75 8.65 5.37 9.21
C ARG A 75 9.32 6.12 8.06
N GLY A 76 8.90 7.36 7.78
CA GLY A 76 9.47 8.16 6.69
C GLY A 76 9.09 7.67 5.29
N LEU A 77 8.00 6.91 5.18
CA LEU A 77 7.44 6.46 3.91
C LEU A 77 6.14 7.23 3.61
N HIS A 78 5.78 7.28 2.35
CA HIS A 78 4.54 7.88 1.87
C HIS A 78 3.69 6.84 1.16
N LEU A 79 2.42 6.71 1.55
CA LEU A 79 1.39 6.04 0.75
C LEU A 79 0.59 7.12 0.03
N LEU A 80 0.77 7.22 -1.27
CA LEU A 80 0.17 8.25 -2.12
C LEU A 80 -1.00 7.66 -2.89
N GLY A 81 -2.13 8.38 -2.88
CA GLY A 81 -3.32 8.04 -3.66
C GLY A 81 -3.61 9.14 -4.68
N PHE A 82 -4.00 8.75 -5.89
CA PHE A 82 -4.46 9.67 -6.94
C PHE A 82 -5.65 9.07 -7.69
N PRO A 83 -6.58 9.90 -8.22
CA PRO A 83 -7.66 9.40 -9.06
C PRO A 83 -7.07 8.83 -10.37
N GLY A 84 -7.65 7.74 -10.87
CA GLY A 84 -7.36 7.23 -12.21
C GLY A 84 -7.70 8.26 -13.30
N ASP A 85 -7.16 8.04 -14.49
CA ASP A 85 -7.31 8.98 -15.61
C ASP A 85 -8.77 9.04 -16.11
N ASP A 86 -9.51 7.94 -15.97
CA ASP A 86 -10.97 7.87 -16.15
C ASP A 86 -11.68 7.81 -14.78
N PRO A 87 -12.75 8.59 -14.55
CA PRO A 87 -13.59 8.47 -13.35
C PRO A 87 -14.09 7.05 -13.04
N ALA A 88 -14.22 6.17 -14.05
CA ALA A 88 -14.59 4.78 -13.89
C ALA A 88 -13.45 3.89 -13.31
N GLU A 89 -12.19 4.33 -13.39
CA GLU A 89 -11.02 3.60 -12.89
C GLU A 89 -10.81 3.74 -11.37
N GLY A 90 -11.54 4.66 -10.72
CA GLY A 90 -11.48 4.82 -9.27
C GLY A 90 -10.17 5.41 -8.78
N TRP A 91 -9.77 5.09 -7.55
CA TRP A 91 -8.52 5.57 -6.94
C TRP A 91 -7.40 4.57 -7.15
N ARG A 92 -6.20 5.08 -7.38
CA ARG A 92 -4.97 4.31 -7.50
C ARG A 92 -4.02 4.71 -6.39
N HIS A 93 -3.30 3.74 -5.86
CA HIS A 93 -2.38 3.95 -4.74
C HIS A 93 -1.01 3.37 -5.05
N PHE A 94 0.01 4.01 -4.50
CA PHE A 94 1.38 3.50 -4.50
C PHE A 94 2.17 4.02 -3.31
N MET A 95 3.27 3.34 -2.99
CA MET A 95 4.18 3.76 -1.93
C MET A 95 5.43 4.43 -2.50
N ALA A 96 5.93 5.45 -1.80
CA ALA A 96 7.14 6.18 -2.14
C ALA A 96 7.96 6.45 -0.86
N VAL A 97 9.25 6.69 -1.02
CA VAL A 97 10.12 7.19 0.06
C VAL A 97 10.08 8.71 0.05
N GLY A 98 10.11 9.32 1.25
CA GLY A 98 10.17 10.77 1.46
C GLY A 98 11.57 11.29 1.75
#